data_AF-A0AAQ3S6Y5-F1
#
_entry.id   AF-A0AAQ3S6Y5-F1
#
_cell.length_a   1.000
_cell.length_b   1.000
_cell.length_c   1.000
_cell.angle_alpha   90.00
_cell.angle_beta   90.00
_cell.angle_gamma   90.00
#
_symmetry.space_group_name_H-M   'P 1'
#
loop_
_entity.id
_entity.type
_entity.pdbx_description
1 polymer ?
#
loop_
_entity_poly.entity_id
_entity_poly.type
_entity_poly.pdbx_seq_one_letter_code
_entity_poly.pdbx_strand_id
1 'polypeptide(L)'
;MSKWTMSEYKCYWRGVNRDTKVAVAFGMVAARRYGTDITLWHGLQGKGDPYRTLLREGITALLNSYNSFQFSYHPIGVVQHMNLALMGSTRSVLLTALHFKRANSGAGNVTCKFTTCK
;
A
#
# COMPACT_ATOMS: atom_id res chain seq x y z
N MET A 1 3.87 -0.49 -14.70
CA MET A 1 3.65 0.61 -13.74
C MET A 1 2.33 0.37 -13.02
N SER A 2 2.18 0.77 -11.76
CA SER A 2 0.95 0.53 -10.98
C SER A 2 -0.17 1.47 -11.47
N LYS A 3 -1.43 1.00 -11.61
CA LYS A 3 -2.55 1.85 -12.05
C LYS A 3 -2.73 3.10 -11.16
N TRP A 4 -2.36 2.98 -9.88
CA TRP A 4 -2.36 4.09 -8.90
C TRP A 4 -1.48 5.29 -9.30
N THR A 5 -0.54 5.10 -10.24
CA THR A 5 0.33 6.17 -10.72
C THR A 5 -0.21 6.98 -11.89
N MET A 6 -1.30 6.56 -12.52
CA MET A 6 -1.88 7.28 -13.66
C MET A 6 -2.89 8.33 -13.18
N SER A 7 -2.87 9.52 -13.77
CA SER A 7 -3.79 10.62 -13.46
C SER A 7 -5.25 10.25 -13.70
N GLU A 8 -5.50 9.45 -14.74
CA GLU A 8 -6.82 8.93 -15.14
C GLU A 8 -7.53 8.12 -14.05
N TYR A 9 -6.84 7.68 -13.00
CA TYR A 9 -7.42 6.91 -11.89
C TYR A 9 -7.39 7.68 -10.55
N LYS A 10 -7.20 9.01 -10.56
CA LYS A 10 -7.06 9.82 -9.33
C LYS A 10 -8.30 9.76 -8.41
N CYS A 11 -9.50 9.56 -8.95
CA CYS A 11 -10.74 9.47 -8.16
C CYS A 11 -10.81 8.24 -7.23
N TYR A 12 -9.96 7.23 -7.43
CA TYR A 12 -9.88 6.05 -6.55
C TYR A 12 -9.03 6.29 -5.30
N TRP A 13 -8.39 7.44 -5.16
CA TRP A 13 -7.77 7.87 -3.90
C TRP A 13 -8.86 8.28 -2.91
N ARG A 14 -9.51 7.27 -2.31
CA ARG A 14 -10.57 7.41 -1.30
C ARG A 14 -9.99 7.23 0.10
N GLY A 15 -10.43 8.03 1.06
CA GLY A 15 -9.93 8.03 2.44
C GLY A 15 -8.53 8.64 2.64
N VAL A 16 -7.68 8.60 1.60
CA VAL A 16 -6.34 9.21 1.56
C VAL A 16 -6.08 9.82 0.19
N ASN A 17 -5.05 10.65 0.05
CA ASN A 17 -4.63 11.25 -1.22
C ASN A 17 -3.11 11.06 -1.46
N ARG A 18 -2.63 11.50 -2.63
CA ARG A 18 -1.22 11.37 -3.03
C ARG A 18 -0.24 12.02 -2.05
N ASP A 19 -0.64 13.12 -1.44
CA ASP A 19 0.18 13.93 -0.53
C ASP A 19 0.06 13.51 0.93
N THR A 20 -0.89 12.62 1.24
CA THR A 20 -1.01 11.99 2.55
C THR A 20 0.34 11.39 2.95
N LYS A 21 0.78 11.69 4.17
CA LYS A 21 2.05 11.18 4.69
C LYS A 21 1.91 9.72 5.08
N VAL A 22 2.95 8.93 4.85
CA VAL A 22 3.03 7.53 5.30
C VAL A 22 2.82 7.44 6.81
N ALA A 23 3.38 8.39 7.57
CA ALA A 23 3.18 8.51 9.01
C ALA A 23 1.70 8.69 9.42
N VAL A 24 0.91 9.40 8.60
CA VAL A 24 -0.53 9.59 8.84
C VAL A 24 -1.31 8.33 8.50
N ALA A 25 -1.01 7.69 7.36
CA ALA A 25 -1.74 6.52 6.89
C ALA A 25 -1.45 5.24 7.70
N PHE A 26 -0.20 5.06 8.14
CA PHE A 26 0.27 3.82 8.80
C PHE A 26 0.68 4.02 10.26
N GLY A 27 0.73 5.26 10.75
CA GLY A 27 1.05 5.58 12.14
C GLY A 27 2.54 5.62 12.47
N MET A 28 2.84 5.71 13.78
CA MET A 28 4.18 6.01 14.30
C MET A 28 5.23 4.94 13.97
N VAL A 29 4.87 3.66 13.88
CA VAL A 29 5.84 2.59 13.55
C VAL A 29 6.37 2.80 12.13
N ALA A 30 5.50 3.08 11.18
CA ALA A 30 5.90 3.44 9.82
C ALA A 30 6.68 4.77 9.79
N ALA A 31 6.28 5.77 10.57
CA ALA A 31 6.98 7.05 10.67
C ALA A 31 8.44 6.88 11.13
N ARG A 32 8.69 6.04 12.14
CA ARG A 32 10.05 5.73 12.61
C ARG A 32 10.91 5.07 11.54
N ARG A 33 10.32 4.28 10.66
CA ARG A 33 11.07 3.58 9.61
C ARG A 33 11.33 4.43 8.38
N TYR A 34 10.32 5.16 7.92
CA TYR A 34 10.34 5.86 6.63
C TYR A 34 10.51 7.38 6.76
N GLY A 35 10.44 7.92 7.96
CA GLY A 35 10.34 9.36 8.20
C GLY A 35 8.90 9.87 8.13
N THR A 36 8.72 11.14 8.51
CA THR A 36 7.41 11.80 8.58
C THR A 36 6.99 12.47 7.28
N ASP A 37 7.95 12.77 6.40
CA ASP A 37 7.70 13.60 5.21
C ASP A 37 7.39 12.80 3.94
N ILE A 38 7.66 11.50 3.95
CA ILE A 38 7.38 10.62 2.81
C ILE A 38 5.88 10.55 2.57
N THR A 39 5.47 10.90 1.35
CA THR A 39 4.09 10.82 0.90
C THR A 39 3.75 9.42 0.38
N LEU A 40 2.46 9.08 0.33
CA LEU A 40 2.00 7.84 -0.31
C LEU A 40 2.44 7.79 -1.79
N TRP A 41 2.43 8.94 -2.48
CA TRP A 41 2.92 9.04 -3.84
C TRP A 41 4.39 8.64 -3.99
N HIS A 42 5.26 9.16 -3.12
CA HIS A 42 6.67 8.82 -3.14
C HIS A 42 6.89 7.35 -2.77
N GLY A 43 6.17 6.84 -1.75
CA GLY A 43 6.26 5.45 -1.33
C GLY A 43 5.91 4.43 -2.44
N LEU A 44 4.95 4.76 -3.32
CA LEU A 44 4.59 3.91 -4.47
C LEU A 44 5.72 3.75 -5.50
N GLN A 45 6.68 4.67 -5.53
CA GLN A 45 7.82 4.62 -6.44
C GLN A 45 8.97 3.77 -5.90
N GLY A 46 8.91 3.36 -4.63
CA GLY A 46 9.93 2.58 -3.96
C GLY A 46 10.22 1.23 -4.62
N LYS A 47 11.50 0.94 -4.86
CA LYS A 47 12.02 -0.34 -5.39
C LYS A 47 13.42 -0.61 -4.83
N GLY A 48 13.88 -1.84 -4.95
CA GLY A 48 15.29 -2.21 -4.76
C GLY A 48 15.67 -2.66 -3.35
N ASP A 49 14.96 -2.23 -2.30
CA ASP A 49 15.15 -2.73 -0.94
C ASP A 49 13.85 -3.30 -0.32
N PRO A 50 13.96 -4.19 0.70
CA PRO A 50 12.82 -4.83 1.34
C PRO A 50 11.78 -3.86 1.90
N TYR A 51 12.21 -2.75 2.49
CA TYR A 51 11.34 -1.80 3.17
C TYR A 51 10.63 -0.89 2.17
N ARG A 52 11.31 -0.39 1.13
CA ARG A 52 10.65 0.29 0.02
C ARG A 52 9.68 -0.64 -0.72
N THR A 53 10.01 -1.92 -0.85
CA THR A 53 9.10 -2.91 -1.44
C THR A 53 7.87 -3.12 -0.56
N LEU A 54 8.04 -3.32 0.74
CA LEU A 54 6.93 -3.39 1.70
C LEU A 54 6.06 -2.13 1.64
N LEU A 55 6.67 -0.95 1.64
CA LEU A 55 5.96 0.32 1.56
C LEU A 55 5.12 0.42 0.29
N ARG A 56 5.71 0.13 -0.88
CA ARG A 56 4.97 0.17 -2.15
C ARG A 56 3.79 -0.78 -2.16
N GLU A 57 3.99 -2.04 -1.77
CA GLU A 57 2.94 -3.05 -1.80
C GLU A 57 1.88 -2.81 -0.73
N GLY A 58 2.28 -2.31 0.45
CA GLY A 58 1.38 -1.91 1.54
C GLY A 58 0.51 -0.71 1.18
N ILE A 59 1.07 0.33 0.54
CA ILE A 59 0.27 1.45 0.02
C ILE A 59 -0.72 0.95 -1.03
N THR A 60 -0.26 0.10 -1.95
CA THR A 60 -1.13 -0.49 -2.98
C THR A 60 -2.26 -1.31 -2.35
N ALA A 61 -1.97 -2.09 -1.30
CA ALA A 61 -2.97 -2.88 -0.57
C ALA A 61 -3.97 -1.99 0.18
N LEU A 62 -3.50 -0.92 0.82
CA LEU A 62 -4.38 0.05 1.49
C LEU A 62 -5.35 0.69 0.50
N LEU A 63 -4.85 1.16 -0.64
CA LEU A 63 -5.67 1.76 -1.68
C LEU A 63 -6.67 0.75 -2.28
N ASN A 64 -6.26 -0.50 -2.50
CA ASN A 64 -7.17 -1.57 -2.94
C ASN A 64 -8.27 -1.85 -1.90
N SER A 65 -7.91 -1.87 -0.61
CA SER A 65 -8.86 -2.13 0.48
C SER A 65 -9.96 -1.08 0.63
N TYR A 66 -9.72 0.17 0.22
CA TYR A 66 -10.76 1.21 0.18
C TYR A 66 -11.70 1.11 -1.02
N ASN A 67 -11.30 0.39 -2.08
CA ASN A 67 -12.01 0.40 -3.35
C ASN A 67 -12.63 -0.94 -3.74
N SER A 68 -12.39 -2.01 -2.99
CA SER A 68 -12.97 -3.33 -3.24
C SER A 68 -13.27 -4.07 -1.95
N PHE A 69 -14.54 -4.37 -1.70
CA PHE A 69 -14.98 -5.25 -0.61
C PHE A 69 -14.50 -6.70 -0.78
N GLN A 70 -14.11 -7.09 -2.00
CA GLN A 70 -13.56 -8.41 -2.30
C GLN A 70 -12.04 -8.47 -2.11
N PHE A 71 -11.39 -7.35 -1.75
CA PHE A 71 -9.96 -7.36 -1.47
C PHE A 71 -9.67 -8.12 -0.18
N SER A 72 -8.60 -8.92 -0.18
CA SER A 72 -8.30 -9.86 0.91
C SER A 72 -8.00 -9.21 2.26
N TYR A 73 -7.76 -7.89 2.29
CA TYR A 73 -7.47 -7.16 3.53
C TYR A 73 -8.46 -6.01 3.72
N HIS A 74 -8.99 -5.89 4.94
CA HIS A 74 -9.61 -4.65 5.40
C HIS A 74 -8.53 -3.56 5.61
N PRO A 75 -8.82 -2.26 5.43
CA PRO A 75 -7.81 -1.19 5.60
C PRO A 75 -7.04 -1.25 6.93
N ILE A 76 -7.75 -1.53 8.03
CA ILE A 76 -7.15 -1.69 9.36
C ILE A 76 -6.15 -2.87 9.37
N GLY A 77 -6.50 -3.99 8.72
CA GLY A 77 -5.64 -5.16 8.62
C GLY A 77 -4.36 -4.89 7.83
N VAL A 78 -4.44 -4.06 6.79
CA VAL A 78 -3.24 -3.61 6.05
C VAL A 78 -2.29 -2.84 6.99
N VAL A 79 -2.82 -1.90 7.77
CA VAL A 79 -2.03 -1.10 8.73
C VAL A 79 -1.41 -1.99 9.82
N GLN A 80 -2.17 -2.94 10.36
CA GLN A 80 -1.68 -3.88 11.37
C GLN A 80 -0.54 -4.76 10.83
N HIS A 81 -0.71 -5.40 9.68
CA HIS A 81 0.33 -6.26 9.10
C HIS A 81 1.58 -5.47 8.72
N MET A 82 1.42 -4.24 8.21
CA MET A 82 2.54 -3.34 7.94
C MET A 82 3.35 -3.09 9.21
N ASN A 83 2.70 -2.66 10.29
CA ASN A 83 3.38 -2.30 11.53
C ASN A 83 4.00 -3.51 12.24
N LEU A 84 3.32 -4.66 12.24
CA LEU A 84 3.89 -5.92 12.75
C LEU A 84 5.14 -6.33 11.97
N ALA A 85 5.13 -6.20 10.64
CA ALA A 85 6.28 -6.52 9.81
C ALA A 85 7.47 -5.59 10.11
N LEU A 86 7.21 -4.30 10.31
CA LEU A 86 8.21 -3.28 10.63
C LEU A 86 8.85 -3.44 12.01
N MET A 87 8.10 -3.97 12.97
CA MET A 87 8.61 -4.30 14.31
C MET A 87 9.38 -5.64 14.34
N GLY A 88 9.27 -6.43 13.28
CA GLY A 88 9.90 -7.73 13.15
C GLY A 88 11.27 -7.68 12.46
N SER A 89 11.62 -8.80 11.83
CA SER A 89 12.87 -8.96 11.09
C SER A 89 12.74 -8.54 9.62
N THR A 90 13.86 -8.39 8.92
CA THR A 90 13.87 -8.21 7.45
C THR A 90 13.12 -9.34 6.73
N ARG A 91 13.14 -10.57 7.27
CA ARG A 91 12.35 -11.69 6.74
C ARG A 91 10.86 -11.42 6.87
N SER A 92 10.40 -10.89 8.00
CA SER A 92 9.00 -10.49 8.21
C SER A 92 8.57 -9.42 7.20
N VAL A 93 9.42 -8.41 6.97
CA VAL A 93 9.21 -7.36 5.96
C VAL A 93 9.03 -7.94 4.56
N LEU A 94 9.93 -8.84 4.14
CA LEU A 94 9.86 -9.48 2.83
C LEU A 94 8.63 -10.37 2.66
N LEU A 95 8.31 -11.17 3.67
CA LEU A 95 7.13 -12.04 3.65
C LEU A 95 5.84 -11.22 3.55
N THR A 96 5.68 -10.19 4.38
CA THR A 96 4.50 -9.32 4.33
C THR A 96 4.41 -8.57 3.00
N ALA A 97 5.52 -8.08 2.46
CA ALA A 97 5.54 -7.46 1.13
C ALA A 97 5.08 -8.43 0.04
N LEU A 98 5.51 -9.70 0.11
CA LEU A 98 5.08 -10.75 -0.82
C LEU A 98 3.57 -11.06 -0.70
N HIS A 99 3.04 -11.10 0.53
CA HIS A 99 1.61 -11.30 0.76
C HIS A 99 0.78 -10.15 0.18
N PHE A 100 1.16 -8.90 0.44
CA PHE A 100 0.49 -7.75 -0.18
C PHE A 100 0.60 -7.79 -1.70
N LYS A 101 1.77 -8.09 -2.25
CA LYS A 101 1.94 -8.21 -3.71
C LYS A 101 0.99 -9.25 -4.31
N ARG A 102 0.85 -10.42 -3.69
CA ARG A 102 -0.08 -11.48 -4.13
C ARG A 102 -1.54 -11.04 -4.05
N ALA A 103 -1.93 -10.38 -2.96
CA ALA A 103 -3.28 -9.82 -2.82
C ALA A 103 -3.56 -8.73 -3.87
N ASN A 104 -2.60 -7.83 -4.10
CA ASN A 104 -2.68 -6.76 -5.11
C ASN A 104 -2.81 -7.30 -6.53
N SER A 105 -2.24 -8.48 -6.82
CA SER A 105 -2.43 -9.18 -8.10
C SER A 105 -3.76 -9.91 -8.23
N GLY A 106 -4.60 -9.93 -7.18
CA GLY A 106 -5.93 -10.54 -7.21
C GLY A 106 -5.87 -12.07 -7.23
N ALA A 107 -5.34 -12.67 -6.15
CA ALA A 107 -5.28 -14.13 -5.97
C ALA A 107 -6.61 -14.81 -6.35
N GLY A 108 -6.68 -15.33 -7.58
CA GLY A 108 -7.70 -16.28 -8.01
C GLY A 108 -8.98 -15.77 -8.71
N ASN A 109 -9.11 -14.50 -9.14
CA ASN A 109 -10.06 -14.03 -10.21
C ASN A 109 -10.46 -12.53 -10.15
N VAL A 110 -9.96 -11.72 -9.21
CA VAL A 110 -10.39 -10.30 -9.11
C VAL A 110 -9.44 -9.41 -9.91
N THR A 111 -9.75 -9.20 -11.19
CA THR A 111 -9.08 -8.15 -11.97
C THR A 111 -9.40 -6.79 -11.37
N CYS A 112 -8.39 -5.93 -11.24
CA CYS A 112 -8.56 -4.55 -10.76
C CYS A 112 -9.42 -3.75 -11.76
N LYS A 113 -10.73 -3.67 -11.49
CA LYS A 113 -11.78 -3.03 -12.31
C LYS A 113 -11.81 -1.49 -12.18
N PHE A 114 -10.65 -0.84 -12.24
CA PHE A 114 -10.65 0.63 -12.36
C PHE A 114 -11.05 1.02 -13.78
N THR A 115 -12.15 1.75 -13.89
CA THR A 115 -12.53 2.53 -15.08
C THR A 115 -11.90 3.89 -14.98
N THR A 116 -11.54 4.54 -16.08
CA THR A 116 -10.99 5.90 -16.02
C THR A 116 -11.99 6.85 -15.35
N CYS A 117 -11.48 7.78 -14.57
CA CYS A 117 -12.26 8.87 -14.00
C CYS A 117 -12.63 9.83 -15.14
N LYS A 118 -13.88 10.29 -15.16
CA LYS A 118 -14.33 11.37 -16.04
C LYS A 118 -13.87 12.72 -15.52
#